data_AF-A0A1V2LR47-F1
#
_entry.id   AF-A0A1V2LR47-F1
#
_cell.length_a   1.000
_cell.length_b   1.000
_cell.length_c   1.000
_cell.angle_alpha   90.00
_cell.angle_beta   90.00
_cell.angle_gamma   90.00
#
_symmetry.space_group_name_H-M   'P 1'
#
loop_
_entity.id
_entity.type
_entity.pdbx_description
1 polymer ?
#
loop_
_entity_poly.entity_id
_entity_poly.type
_entity_poly.pdbx_seq_one_letter_code
_entity_poly.pdbx_strand_id
1 'polypeptide(L)'
;MQLYGFDYTPFLKVAMSEPLVDTVDNGSVVTGHYELIEFDLNTVKIEDLAFERKFKLKATRDDKIHALLAWFDCSFPSDKPENVVTFSTGAHAPYTHWKQTVFYLDQVLDVKKGEEITGSLASRPNEFNNRELDIELRWNFPASGEEDSRRQSGKYNYFLR
;
A
#
# COMPACT_ATOMS: atom_id res chain seq x y z
N MET A 1 -2.21 16.74 -18.88
CA MET A 1 -0.80 16.47 -19.26
C MET A 1 -0.68 16.66 -20.76
N GLN A 2 0.13 17.63 -21.23
CA GLN A 2 0.35 17.83 -22.66
C GLN A 2 1.66 17.17 -23.08
N LEU A 3 1.59 16.27 -24.06
CA LEU A 3 2.76 15.64 -24.66
C LEU A 3 2.71 15.91 -26.16
N TYR A 4 3.71 16.61 -26.69
CA TYR A 4 3.77 17.07 -28.09
C TYR A 4 2.51 17.81 -28.56
N GLY A 5 1.84 18.55 -27.67
CA GLY A 5 0.64 19.34 -27.98
C GLY A 5 -0.68 18.57 -27.91
N PHE A 6 -0.67 17.26 -27.62
CA PHE A 6 -1.89 16.48 -27.39
C PHE A 6 -2.19 16.36 -25.90
N ASP A 7 -3.47 16.42 -25.54
CA ASP A 7 -3.92 16.24 -24.16
C ASP A 7 -4.09 14.76 -23.80
N TYR A 8 -3.19 14.25 -22.97
CA TYR A 8 -3.20 12.88 -22.44
C TYR A 8 -3.85 12.77 -21.06
N THR A 9 -4.52 13.82 -20.58
CA THR A 9 -5.23 13.78 -19.29
C THR A 9 -6.16 12.57 -19.11
N PRO A 10 -6.88 12.08 -20.15
CA PRO A 10 -7.68 10.85 -20.01
C PRO A 10 -6.86 9.61 -19.63
N PHE A 11 -5.61 9.53 -20.07
CA PHE A 11 -4.73 8.38 -19.81
C PHE A 11 -4.23 8.33 -18.37
N LEU A 12 -4.17 9.47 -17.69
CA LEU A 12 -3.75 9.55 -16.28
C LEU A 12 -4.63 8.68 -15.38
N LYS A 13 -5.94 8.61 -15.65
CA LYS A 13 -6.86 7.77 -14.85
C LYS A 13 -6.53 6.29 -14.94
N VAL A 14 -6.09 5.83 -16.11
CA VAL A 14 -5.69 4.44 -16.32
C VAL A 14 -4.36 4.17 -15.64
N ALA A 15 -3.38 5.07 -15.82
CA ALA A 15 -2.06 4.94 -15.20
C ALA A 15 -2.13 4.92 -13.65
N MET A 16 -3.02 5.70 -13.05
CA MET A 16 -3.20 5.72 -11.59
C MET A 16 -3.87 4.45 -11.04
N SER A 17 -4.60 3.70 -11.87
CA SER A 17 -5.24 2.42 -11.51
C SER A 17 -4.32 1.21 -11.57
N GLU A 18 -3.10 1.37 -12.08
CA GLU A 18 -2.10 0.30 -12.13
C GLU A 18 -1.04 0.57 -11.04
N PRO A 19 -0.92 -0.29 -10.02
CA PRO A 19 0.12 -0.14 -9.02
C PRO A 19 1.51 -0.28 -9.64
N LEU A 20 2.47 0.50 -9.15
CA LEU A 20 3.85 0.47 -9.66
C LEU A 20 4.71 -0.44 -8.78
N VAL A 21 5.50 -1.31 -9.40
CA VAL A 21 6.50 -2.12 -8.72
C VAL A 21 7.87 -1.44 -8.83
N ASP A 22 8.26 -0.71 -7.79
CA ASP A 22 9.52 0.02 -7.79
C ASP A 22 10.23 0.06 -6.44
N THR A 23 11.51 0.46 -6.45
CA THR A 23 12.32 0.60 -5.25
C THR A 23 12.08 1.97 -4.67
N VAL A 24 11.64 2.01 -3.42
CA VAL A 24 11.39 3.24 -2.69
C VAL A 24 12.50 3.48 -1.69
N ASP A 25 13.07 4.68 -1.73
CA ASP A 25 14.04 5.10 -0.72
C ASP A 25 13.38 5.18 0.66
N ASN A 26 14.02 4.59 1.66
CA ASN A 26 13.49 4.58 3.03
C ASN A 26 13.31 6.01 3.59
N GLY A 27 14.10 6.98 3.14
CA GLY A 27 13.96 8.39 3.48
C GLY A 27 12.64 9.00 2.99
N SER A 28 12.00 8.40 1.97
CA SER A 28 10.69 8.83 1.44
C SER A 28 9.51 8.25 2.23
N VAL A 29 9.74 7.36 3.19
CA VAL A 29 8.68 6.82 4.07
C VAL A 29 8.39 7.81 5.21
N VAL A 30 7.14 8.24 5.32
CA VAL A 30 6.72 9.32 6.23
C VAL A 30 5.85 8.84 7.41
N THR A 31 5.52 7.55 7.43
CA THR A 31 4.71 6.91 8.47
C THR A 31 5.44 5.74 9.13
N GLY A 32 4.89 5.24 10.23
CA GLY A 32 5.15 3.86 10.65
C GLY A 32 4.56 2.85 9.63
N HIS A 33 4.75 1.56 9.90
CA HIS A 33 4.13 0.47 9.14
C HIS A 33 3.00 -0.17 9.94
N TYR A 34 2.14 -0.93 9.25
CA TYR A 34 1.04 -1.67 9.84
C TYR A 34 0.97 -3.04 9.19
N GLU A 35 0.94 -4.09 10.00
CA GLU A 35 0.72 -5.45 9.52
C GLU A 35 -0.75 -5.58 9.09
N LEU A 36 -0.97 -5.74 7.79
CA LEU A 36 -2.31 -5.82 7.24
C LEU A 36 -2.93 -7.21 7.44
N ILE A 37 -2.12 -8.25 7.22
CA ILE A 37 -2.52 -9.65 7.27
C ILE A 37 -1.27 -10.53 7.42
N GLU A 38 -1.41 -11.62 8.17
CA GLU A 38 -0.44 -12.71 8.29
C GLU A 38 -1.07 -13.99 7.76
N PHE A 39 -0.29 -14.79 7.02
CA PHE A 39 -0.73 -16.09 6.51
C PHE A 39 0.16 -17.21 7.08
N ASP A 40 -0.43 -18.08 7.90
CA ASP A 40 0.19 -19.35 8.25
C ASP A 40 -0.01 -20.35 7.10
N LEU A 41 1.08 -20.65 6.39
CA LEU A 41 1.07 -21.54 5.23
C LEU A 41 0.64 -22.98 5.56
N ASN A 42 0.62 -23.38 6.83
CA ASN A 42 0.16 -24.71 7.24
C ASN A 42 -1.38 -24.81 7.33
N THR A 43 -2.06 -23.67 7.53
CA THR A 43 -3.50 -23.64 7.86
C THR A 43 -4.33 -22.80 6.91
N VAL A 44 -3.72 -21.87 6.19
CA VAL A 44 -4.41 -20.98 5.23
C VAL A 44 -5.10 -21.76 4.11
N LYS A 45 -6.31 -21.34 3.76
CA LYS A 45 -7.08 -21.88 2.64
C LYS A 45 -7.16 -20.89 1.49
N ILE A 46 -7.51 -21.38 0.31
CA ILE A 46 -7.71 -20.55 -0.88
C ILE A 46 -8.77 -19.45 -0.64
N GLU A 47 -9.84 -19.77 0.11
CA GLU A 47 -10.89 -18.81 0.46
C GLU A 47 -10.39 -17.65 1.35
N ASP A 48 -9.31 -17.86 2.11
CA ASP A 48 -8.71 -16.83 2.97
C ASP A 48 -7.86 -15.82 2.18
N LEU A 49 -7.46 -16.16 0.95
CA LEU A 49 -6.63 -15.31 0.08
C LEU A 49 -7.41 -14.14 -0.54
N ALA A 50 -8.75 -14.21 -0.53
CA ALA A 50 -9.62 -13.10 -0.87
C ALA A 50 -10.07 -12.41 0.43
N PHE A 51 -9.47 -11.28 0.76
CA PHE A 51 -9.65 -10.64 2.06
C PHE A 51 -9.97 -9.15 1.96
N GLU A 52 -10.52 -8.62 3.05
CA GLU A 52 -10.57 -7.19 3.34
C GLU A 52 -10.09 -6.97 4.78
N ARG A 53 -9.13 -6.05 4.97
CA ARG A 53 -8.54 -5.74 6.27
C ARG A 53 -8.43 -4.25 6.47
N LYS A 54 -8.62 -3.81 7.71
CA LYS A 54 -8.44 -2.40 8.09
C LYS A 54 -6.98 -2.17 8.45
N PHE A 55 -6.51 -0.95 8.23
CA PHE A 55 -5.18 -0.52 8.63
C PHE A 55 -5.21 0.85 9.29
N LYS A 56 -4.13 1.16 10.02
CA LYS A 56 -3.85 2.49 10.55
C LYS A 56 -2.37 2.82 10.40
N LEU A 57 -2.07 4.02 9.90
CA LEU A 57 -0.71 4.51 9.71
C LEU A 57 -0.54 5.84 10.43
N LYS A 58 0.49 5.94 11.26
CA LYS A 58 0.79 7.16 12.01
C LYS A 58 1.96 7.89 11.37
N ALA A 59 1.79 9.18 11.07
CA ALA A 59 2.84 10.03 10.52
C ALA A 59 3.97 10.23 11.53
N THR A 60 5.22 10.04 11.10
CA THR A 60 6.42 10.18 11.94
C THR A 60 7.04 11.58 11.83
N ARG A 61 6.69 12.32 10.77
CA ARG A 61 7.12 13.68 10.49
C ARG A 61 6.06 14.43 9.69
N ASP A 62 6.24 15.75 9.59
CA ASP A 62 5.46 16.61 8.72
C ASP A 62 5.89 16.40 7.27
N ASP A 63 4.96 16.02 6.40
CA ASP A 63 5.26 15.75 4.99
C ASP A 63 3.98 15.62 4.14
N LYS A 64 4.14 15.36 2.84
CA LYS A 64 3.05 15.06 1.92
C LYS A 64 3.06 13.59 1.49
N ILE A 65 1.93 12.92 1.64
CA ILE A 65 1.73 11.54 1.18
C ILE A 65 1.05 11.54 -0.18
N HIS A 66 1.73 10.95 -1.16
CA HIS A 66 1.27 10.82 -2.54
C HIS A 66 0.82 9.38 -2.87
N ALA A 67 1.30 8.41 -2.11
CA ALA A 67 1.07 6.99 -2.35
C ALA A 67 1.16 6.19 -1.05
N LEU A 68 0.55 5.00 -1.03
CA LEU A 68 0.78 3.99 0.00
C LEU A 68 1.69 2.89 -0.54
N LEU A 69 2.49 2.30 0.34
CA LEU A 69 3.40 1.21 0.02
C LEU A 69 2.88 -0.09 0.63
N ALA A 70 2.91 -1.16 -0.14
CA ALA A 70 2.77 -2.52 0.36
C ALA A 70 4.02 -3.33 0.03
N TRP A 71 4.38 -4.18 0.96
CA TRP A 71 5.45 -5.16 0.85
C TRP A 71 5.06 -6.38 1.69
N PHE A 72 5.88 -7.42 1.64
CA PHE A 72 5.72 -8.59 2.49
C PHE A 72 7.02 -8.96 3.18
N ASP A 73 6.85 -9.62 4.32
CA ASP A 73 7.90 -10.29 5.04
C ASP A 73 7.67 -11.80 4.91
N CYS A 74 8.75 -12.58 4.89
CA CYS A 74 8.69 -14.03 4.86
C CYS A 74 9.55 -14.59 6.00
N SER A 75 8.98 -15.53 6.73
CA SER A 75 9.61 -16.18 7.87
C SER A 75 9.63 -17.70 7.67
N PHE A 76 10.80 -18.29 7.89
CA PHE A 76 11.02 -19.73 7.95
C PHE A 76 11.27 -20.08 9.42
N PRO A 77 10.22 -20.42 10.18
CA PRO A 77 10.35 -20.72 11.60
C PRO A 77 11.12 -22.03 11.82
N SER A 78 11.80 -22.12 12.96
CA SER A 78 12.52 -23.31 13.41
C SER A 78 12.37 -23.46 14.91
N ASP A 79 12.40 -24.69 15.41
CA ASP A 79 12.41 -24.99 16.86
C ASP A 79 13.64 -24.39 17.57
N LYS A 80 14.68 -24.05 16.80
CA LYS A 80 15.92 -23.44 17.28
C LYS A 80 15.99 -21.99 16.83
N PRO A 81 16.05 -21.01 17.75
CA PRO A 81 16.09 -19.58 17.40
C PRO A 81 17.20 -19.20 16.43
N GLU A 82 18.37 -19.85 16.53
CA GLU A 82 19.52 -19.60 15.66
C GLU A 82 19.32 -20.02 14.19
N ASN A 83 18.29 -20.84 13.91
CA ASN A 83 17.96 -21.34 12.58
C ASN A 83 16.75 -20.63 11.95
N VAL A 84 16.14 -19.67 12.65
CA VAL A 84 15.04 -18.87 12.10
C VAL A 84 15.60 -17.97 11.00
N VAL A 85 15.03 -18.06 9.80
CA VAL A 85 15.40 -17.21 8.67
C VAL A 85 14.24 -16.30 8.35
N THR A 86 14.48 -14.99 8.28
CA THR A 86 13.49 -14.01 7.85
C THR A 86 14.08 -13.09 6.81
N PHE A 87 13.23 -12.62 5.89
CA PHE A 87 13.57 -11.50 5.03
C PHE A 87 12.36 -10.60 4.81
N SER A 88 12.62 -9.32 4.55
CA SER A 88 11.61 -8.32 4.24
C SER A 88 11.86 -7.76 2.85
N THR A 89 10.78 -7.40 2.16
CA THR A 89 10.83 -6.63 0.92
C THR A 89 10.52 -5.15 1.13
N GLY A 90 10.41 -4.70 2.38
CA GLY A 90 10.12 -3.29 2.69
C GLY A 90 11.25 -2.33 2.30
N ALA A 91 10.93 -1.04 2.17
CA ALA A 91 11.90 0.00 1.79
C ALA A 91 13.10 0.13 2.76
N HIS A 92 12.93 -0.31 4.00
CA HIS A 92 13.97 -0.32 5.03
C HIS A 92 14.92 -1.53 4.91
N ALA A 93 14.58 -2.53 4.10
CA ALA A 93 15.30 -3.79 3.96
C ALA A 93 16.22 -3.78 2.72
N PRO A 94 17.20 -4.70 2.63
CA PRO A 94 18.01 -4.86 1.44
C PRO A 94 17.18 -5.12 0.18
N TYR A 95 17.71 -4.69 -0.97
CA TYR A 95 17.05 -4.86 -2.26
C TYR A 95 16.67 -6.33 -2.56
N THR A 96 15.47 -6.51 -3.10
CA THR A 96 15.00 -7.78 -3.68
C THR A 96 14.36 -7.50 -5.05
N HIS A 97 14.24 -8.54 -5.89
CA HIS A 97 13.61 -8.39 -7.20
C HIS A 97 12.11 -8.04 -7.14
N TRP A 98 11.45 -8.31 -6.00
CA TRP A 98 10.05 -7.92 -5.76
C TRP A 98 9.87 -6.42 -5.54
N LYS A 99 10.92 -5.73 -5.09
CA LYS A 99 10.86 -4.30 -4.73
C LYS A 99 9.67 -4.03 -3.77
N GLN A 100 8.92 -2.93 -3.97
CA GLN A 100 7.68 -2.61 -3.26
C GLN A 100 6.55 -2.31 -4.25
N THR A 101 5.32 -2.51 -3.81
CA THR A 101 4.11 -2.12 -4.58
C THR A 101 3.65 -0.74 -4.13
N VAL A 102 3.55 0.21 -5.07
CA VAL A 102 3.20 1.61 -4.84
C VAL A 102 1.78 1.88 -5.35
N PHE A 103 0.90 2.29 -4.44
CA PHE A 103 -0.48 2.68 -4.72
C PHE A 103 -0.62 4.20 -4.67
N TYR A 104 -0.59 4.86 -5.83
CA TYR A 104 -0.75 6.31 -5.90
C TYR A 104 -2.16 6.74 -5.54
N LEU A 105 -2.27 7.69 -4.61
CA LEU A 105 -3.54 8.29 -4.23
C LEU A 105 -3.93 9.35 -5.27
N ASP A 106 -5.22 9.51 -5.50
CA ASP A 106 -5.76 10.59 -6.34
C ASP A 106 -5.69 11.97 -5.64
N GLN A 107 -5.34 11.99 -4.36
CA GLN A 107 -5.21 13.18 -3.53
C GLN A 107 -3.91 13.15 -2.73
N VAL A 108 -3.33 14.32 -2.47
CA VAL A 108 -2.11 14.45 -1.66
C VAL A 108 -2.50 14.80 -0.24
N LEU A 109 -2.14 13.92 0.71
CA LEU A 109 -2.41 14.11 2.14
C LEU A 109 -1.28 14.95 2.75
N ASP A 110 -1.59 16.16 3.22
CA ASP A 110 -0.66 17.02 3.95
C ASP A 110 -0.72 16.65 5.44
N VAL A 111 0.22 15.82 5.89
CA VAL A 111 0.22 15.21 7.22
C VAL A 111 1.17 15.94 8.16
N LYS A 112 0.79 15.98 9.44
CA LYS A 112 1.63 16.43 10.55
C LYS A 112 2.05 15.25 11.40
N LYS A 113 3.22 15.38 12.02
CA LYS A 113 3.75 14.36 12.93
C LYS A 113 2.70 13.98 13.98
N GLY A 114 2.42 12.69 14.07
CA GLY A 114 1.48 12.12 15.03
C GLY A 114 0.04 12.00 14.54
N GLU A 115 -0.32 12.60 13.41
CA GLU A 115 -1.63 12.39 12.78
C GLU A 115 -1.73 10.98 12.18
N GLU A 116 -2.95 10.46 12.07
CA GLU A 116 -3.22 9.09 11.67
C GLU A 116 -4.07 9.03 10.40
N ILE A 117 -3.71 8.10 9.52
CA ILE A 117 -4.51 7.68 8.38
C ILE A 117 -5.09 6.33 8.71
N THR A 118 -6.39 6.16 8.46
CA THR A 118 -7.10 4.90 8.64
C THR A 118 -7.69 4.46 7.32
N GLY A 119 -7.89 3.16 7.14
CA GLY A 119 -8.43 2.68 5.88
C GLY A 119 -8.76 1.20 5.88
N SER A 120 -9.16 0.71 4.71
CA SER A 120 -9.23 -0.72 4.42
C SER A 120 -8.61 -1.02 3.07
N LEU A 121 -8.01 -2.20 2.97
CA LEU A 121 -7.53 -2.77 1.73
C LEU A 121 -8.23 -4.11 1.53
N ALA A 122 -8.89 -4.26 0.39
CA ALA A 122 -9.39 -5.54 -0.07
C ALA A 122 -8.56 -6.01 -1.27
N SER A 123 -8.25 -7.31 -1.29
CA SER A 123 -7.52 -7.97 -2.38
C SER A 123 -8.29 -9.22 -2.77
N ARG A 124 -8.61 -9.35 -4.06
CA ARG A 124 -9.38 -10.48 -4.60
C ARG A 124 -8.82 -10.90 -5.96
N PRO A 125 -8.81 -12.19 -6.30
CA PRO A 125 -8.52 -12.64 -7.66
C PRO A 125 -9.50 -12.02 -8.66
N ASN A 126 -9.00 -11.55 -9.80
CA ASN A 126 -9.84 -10.99 -10.85
C ASN A 126 -10.75 -12.08 -11.48
N GLU A 127 -11.96 -11.69 -11.88
CA GLU A 127 -12.96 -12.62 -12.44
C GLU A 127 -12.57 -13.26 -13.77
N PHE A 128 -11.80 -12.55 -14.61
CA PHE A 128 -11.40 -13.02 -15.94
C PHE A 128 -10.05 -13.74 -15.93
N ASN A 129 -9.08 -13.22 -15.16
CA ASN A 129 -7.76 -13.81 -15.01
C ASN A 129 -7.40 -13.91 -13.52
N ASN A 130 -7.54 -15.10 -12.94
CA ASN A 130 -7.30 -15.34 -11.51
C ASN A 130 -5.84 -15.12 -11.05
N ARG A 131 -4.91 -14.84 -11.97
CA ARG A 131 -3.54 -14.41 -11.64
C ARG A 131 -3.43 -12.90 -11.40
N GLU A 132 -4.38 -12.13 -11.90
CA GLU A 132 -4.50 -10.70 -11.64
C GLU A 132 -5.24 -10.47 -10.32
N LEU A 133 -4.94 -9.36 -9.64
CA LEU A 133 -5.60 -8.97 -8.40
C LEU A 133 -6.36 -7.67 -8.56
N ASP A 134 -7.63 -7.71 -8.17
CA ASP A 134 -8.45 -6.52 -7.97
C ASP A 134 -8.24 -6.02 -6.54
N ILE A 135 -7.64 -4.84 -6.42
CA ILE A 135 -7.36 -4.20 -5.13
C ILE A 135 -8.32 -3.03 -4.92
N GLU A 136 -9.06 -3.02 -3.83
CA GLU A 136 -9.85 -1.86 -3.40
C GLU A 136 -9.18 -1.24 -2.17
N LEU A 137 -8.73 0.00 -2.31
CA LEU A 137 -8.15 0.78 -1.22
C LEU A 137 -9.11 1.88 -0.81
N ARG A 138 -9.43 1.93 0.49
CA ARG A 138 -10.16 3.03 1.11
C ARG A 138 -9.27 3.68 2.15
N TRP A 139 -9.28 5.00 2.20
CA TRP A 139 -8.56 5.75 3.21
C TRP A 139 -9.39 6.92 3.73
N ASN A 140 -9.11 7.28 4.97
CA ASN A 140 -9.67 8.41 5.67
C ASN A 140 -8.56 9.05 6.51
N PHE A 141 -8.29 10.31 6.20
CA PHE A 141 -7.35 11.16 6.89
C PHE A 141 -8.14 12.32 7.55
N PRO A 142 -8.41 12.25 8.86
CA PRO A 142 -9.15 13.29 9.57
C PRO A 142 -8.29 14.51 9.95
N ALA A 143 -6.98 14.50 9.67
CA ALA A 143 -6.04 15.52 10.13
C ALA A 143 -6.18 15.78 11.64
N SER A 144 -6.38 17.03 12.06
CA SER A 144 -6.55 17.40 13.46
C SER A 144 -8.02 17.45 13.93
N GLY A 145 -8.99 17.11 13.08
CA GLY A 145 -10.42 17.11 13.44
C GLY A 145 -11.38 17.40 12.28
N GLU A 146 -12.68 17.49 12.58
CA GLU A 146 -13.73 17.60 11.54
C GLU A 146 -13.68 18.90 10.72
N GLU A 147 -13.18 20.00 11.31
CA GLU A 147 -13.09 21.32 10.68
C GLU A 147 -11.75 21.57 9.96
N ASP A 148 -10.81 20.61 9.99
CA ASP A 148 -9.50 20.79 9.36
C ASP A 148 -9.61 20.69 7.84
N SER A 149 -9.21 21.75 7.15
CA SER A 149 -9.21 21.82 5.67
C SER A 149 -8.37 20.74 4.97
N ARG A 150 -7.41 20.12 5.68
CA ARG A 150 -6.57 19.03 5.16
C ARG A 150 -7.25 17.67 5.20
N ARG A 151 -8.42 17.57 5.84
CA ARG A 151 -9.19 16.33 5.92
C ARG A 151 -9.50 15.82 4.52
N GLN A 152 -9.18 14.55 4.28
CA GLN A 152 -9.37 13.89 3.00
C GLN A 152 -9.84 12.46 3.22
N SER A 153 -10.65 11.96 2.32
CA SER A 153 -11.05 10.55 2.29
C SER A 153 -11.27 10.15 0.85
N GLY A 154 -11.00 8.89 0.55
CA GLY A 154 -11.10 8.40 -0.80
C GLY A 154 -11.26 6.90 -0.85
N LYS A 155 -11.65 6.46 -2.04
CA LYS A 155 -11.70 5.08 -2.44
C LYS A 155 -11.09 5.02 -3.84
N TYR A 156 -10.17 4.10 -4.04
CA TYR A 156 -9.59 3.84 -5.34
C TYR A 156 -9.46 2.34 -5.58
N ASN A 157 -9.74 1.93 -6.82
CA ASN A 157 -9.61 0.55 -7.25
C ASN A 157 -8.37 0.45 -8.15
N TYR A 158 -7.55 -0.55 -7.89
CA TYR A 158 -6.36 -0.85 -8.66
C TYR A 158 -6.43 -2.25 -9.24
N PHE A 159 -5.73 -2.44 -10.35
CA PHE A 159 -5.61 -3.72 -11.04
C PHE A 159 -4.12 -4.09 -11.06
N LEU A 160 -3.76 -5.15 -10.35
CA LEU A 160 -2.39 -5.68 -10.33
C LEU A 160 -2.27 -6.80 -11.37
N ARG A 161 -1.32 -6.67 -12.29
CA ARG A 161 -1.05 -7.62 -13.37
C ARG A 161 0.25 -8.39 -13.18
#